data_AF-E9GQ14-F1
#
_entry.id   AF-E9GQ14-F1
#
_cell.length_a   1.000
_cell.length_b   1.000
_cell.length_c   1.000
_cell.angle_alpha   90.00
_cell.angle_beta   90.00
_cell.angle_gamma   90.00
#
_symmetry.space_group_name_H-M   'P 1'
#
loop_
_entity.id
_entity.type
_entity.pdbx_description
1 polymer ?
#
loop_
_entity_poly.entity_id
_entity_poly.type
_entity_poly.pdbx_seq_one_letter_code
_entity_poly.pdbx_strand_id
1 'polypeptide(L)'
;MSLFKRKLLARFVIDEAHCVPQWGQEFRSDYLKLGLLKSSFPTVSTVALTATATPQSRVEIKSLLNLRNPCDRKIKSYYNWMEGVSLVMCATLSFGMGIDKREGDTYDAGFFPETERLKDVMNYCKNTSSCRITVL
;
A
#
# COMPACT_ATOMS: atom_id res chain seq x y z
N MET A 1 1.81 -13.39 16.61
CA MET A 1 0.51 -12.68 16.40
C MET A 1 0.72 -11.55 15.40
N SER A 2 -0.14 -11.41 14.38
CA SER A 2 0.02 -10.42 13.30
C SER A 2 -0.23 -8.97 13.74
N LEU A 3 0.38 -7.99 13.06
CA LEU A 3 0.15 -6.56 13.30
C LEU A 3 -1.31 -6.15 13.14
N PHE A 4 -2.02 -6.71 12.16
CA PHE A 4 -3.45 -6.47 11.97
C PHE A 4 -4.28 -6.93 13.18
N LYS A 5 -4.04 -8.15 13.68
CA LYS A 5 -4.75 -8.68 14.87
C LYS A 5 -4.48 -7.84 16.13
N ARG A 6 -3.31 -7.21 16.20
CA ARG A 6 -2.91 -6.33 17.30
C ARG A 6 -3.38 -4.88 17.15
N LYS A 7 -4.11 -4.54 16.07
CA LYS A 7 -4.55 -3.17 15.74
C LYS A 7 -3.39 -2.17 15.59
N LEU A 8 -2.23 -2.65 15.13
CA LEU A 8 -1.04 -1.83 14.91
C LEU A 8 -0.86 -1.44 13.44
N LEU A 9 -1.55 -2.10 12.50
CA LEU A 9 -1.58 -1.68 11.10
C LEU A 9 -2.55 -0.50 10.94
N ALA A 10 -2.02 0.72 10.77
CA ALA A 10 -2.84 1.93 10.73
C ALA A 10 -3.39 2.23 9.33
N ARG A 11 -2.55 2.10 8.30
CA ARG A 11 -2.89 2.58 6.95
C ARG A 11 -2.10 1.89 5.84
N PHE A 12 -2.77 1.67 4.72
CA PHE A 12 -2.14 1.44 3.42
C PHE A 12 -2.01 2.77 2.68
N VAL A 13 -0.86 3.03 2.10
CA VAL A 13 -0.60 4.15 1.19
C VAL A 13 -0.32 3.54 -0.17
N ILE A 14 -1.00 3.96 -1.23
CA ILE A 14 -0.78 3.49 -2.59
C ILE A 14 -0.19 4.67 -3.34
N ASP A 15 1.08 4.58 -3.69
CA ASP A 15 1.75 5.63 -4.44
C ASP A 15 1.62 5.40 -5.95
N GLU A 16 1.74 6.47 -6.72
CA GLU A 16 1.51 6.47 -8.17
C GLU A 16 0.16 5.86 -8.56
N ALA A 17 -0.90 6.23 -7.83
CA ALA A 17 -2.24 5.71 -8.06
C ALA A 17 -2.80 6.02 -9.46
N HIS A 18 -2.17 6.92 -10.22
CA HIS A 18 -2.50 7.15 -11.63
C HIS A 18 -2.23 5.95 -12.54
N CYS A 19 -1.50 4.93 -12.09
CA CYS A 19 -1.32 3.67 -12.82
C CYS A 19 -2.54 2.73 -12.77
N VAL A 20 -3.54 3.01 -11.92
CA VAL A 20 -4.73 2.13 -11.73
C VAL A 20 -5.72 2.18 -12.90
N PRO A 21 -6.08 3.36 -13.46
CA PRO A 21 -7.06 3.46 -14.55
C PRO A 21 -6.60 2.77 -15.83
N GLN A 22 -7.47 1.93 -16.42
CA GLN A 22 -7.17 1.13 -17.62
C GLN A 22 -6.86 1.97 -18.88
N TRP A 23 -7.39 3.19 -18.94
CA TRP A 23 -7.21 4.12 -20.05
C TRP A 23 -6.11 5.16 -19.80
N GLY A 24 -5.36 5.03 -18.70
CA GLY A 24 -4.19 5.87 -18.40
C GLY A 24 -2.98 5.45 -19.23
N GLN A 25 -2.11 6.40 -19.58
CA GLN A 25 -0.89 6.12 -20.36
C GLN A 25 0.09 5.18 -19.63
N GLU A 26 0.01 5.11 -18.30
CA GLU A 26 0.86 4.26 -17.44
C GLU A 26 0.05 3.17 -16.74
N PHE A 27 -0.99 2.64 -17.38
CA PHE A 27 -1.82 1.59 -16.80
C PHE A 27 -1.00 0.35 -16.40
N ARG A 28 -1.20 -0.11 -15.17
CA ARG A 28 -0.63 -1.35 -14.63
C ARG A 28 -1.75 -2.23 -14.09
N SER A 29 -2.01 -3.35 -14.75
CA SER A 29 -3.05 -4.29 -14.34
C SER A 29 -2.88 -4.82 -12.90
N ASP A 30 -1.66 -4.89 -12.39
CA ASP A 30 -1.40 -5.33 -11.02
C ASP A 30 -1.92 -4.35 -9.95
N TYR A 31 -2.02 -3.06 -10.28
CA TYR A 31 -2.59 -2.05 -9.37
C TYR A 31 -4.07 -2.31 -9.09
N LEU A 32 -4.80 -3.00 -9.98
CA LEU A 32 -6.19 -3.42 -9.74
C LEU A 32 -6.28 -4.39 -8.55
N LYS A 33 -5.26 -5.22 -8.36
CA LYS A 33 -5.22 -6.20 -7.27
C LYS A 33 -5.13 -5.52 -5.90
N LEU A 34 -4.67 -4.27 -5.82
CA LEU A 34 -4.62 -3.49 -4.57
C LEU A 34 -6.01 -3.18 -3.99
N GLY A 35 -7.07 -3.23 -4.79
CA GLY A 35 -8.45 -3.15 -4.29
C GLY A 35 -8.79 -4.26 -3.28
N LEU A 36 -8.11 -5.41 -3.35
CA LEU A 36 -8.28 -6.53 -2.41
C LEU A 36 -7.78 -6.22 -0.99
N LEU A 37 -6.88 -5.24 -0.83
CA LEU A 37 -6.41 -4.81 0.48
C LEU A 37 -7.57 -4.32 1.34
N LYS A 38 -8.51 -3.59 0.74
CA LYS A 38 -9.66 -3.07 1.47
C LYS A 38 -10.63 -4.17 1.91
N SER A 39 -10.81 -5.19 1.07
CA SER A 39 -11.62 -6.37 1.41
C SER A 39 -10.98 -7.20 2.52
N SER A 40 -9.66 -7.34 2.50
CA SER A 40 -8.91 -8.15 3.47
C SER A 40 -8.71 -7.45 4.83
N PHE A 41 -8.60 -6.12 4.81
CA PHE A 41 -8.33 -5.29 5.99
C PHE A 41 -9.36 -4.15 6.09
N PRO A 42 -10.65 -4.46 6.32
CA PRO A 42 -11.74 -3.49 6.21
C PRO A 42 -11.62 -2.32 7.19
N THR A 43 -11.03 -2.54 8.36
CA THR A 43 -10.82 -1.53 9.41
C THR A 43 -9.58 -0.68 9.21
N VAL A 44 -8.66 -1.07 8.32
CA VAL A 44 -7.45 -0.30 7.99
C VAL A 44 -7.81 0.73 6.93
N SER A 45 -7.31 1.95 7.09
CA SER A 45 -7.55 2.99 6.10
C SER A 45 -6.62 2.80 4.91
N THR A 46 -7.08 3.10 3.70
CA THR A 46 -6.23 3.14 2.50
C THR A 46 -6.21 4.57 1.98
N VAL A 47 -5.04 5.06 1.56
CA VAL A 47 -4.84 6.36 0.92
C VAL A 47 -4.16 6.12 -0.41
N ALA A 48 -4.65 6.77 -1.46
CA ALA A 48 -4.00 6.78 -2.76
C ALA A 48 -3.34 8.15 -2.96
N LEU A 49 -2.07 8.16 -3.35
CA LEU A 49 -1.25 9.32 -3.65
C LEU A 49 -0.87 9.29 -5.13
N THR A 50 -0.86 10.45 -5.77
CA THR A 50 -0.38 10.62 -7.14
C THR A 50 -0.12 12.08 -7.41
N ALA A 51 0.92 12.39 -8.18
CA ALA A 51 1.22 13.76 -8.62
C ALA A 51 0.20 14.28 -9.64
N THR A 52 -0.27 13.39 -10.52
CA THR A 52 -1.18 13.73 -11.62
C THR A 52 -2.45 12.89 -11.52
N ALA A 53 -3.62 13.53 -11.51
CA ALA A 53 -4.92 12.85 -11.61
C ALA A 53 -6.02 13.81 -12.08
N THR A 54 -6.57 13.52 -13.26
CA THR A 54 -7.76 14.20 -13.79
C THR A 54 -8.98 13.89 -12.90
N PRO A 55 -10.04 14.73 -12.91
CA PRO A 55 -11.26 14.45 -12.16
C PRO A 55 -11.85 13.06 -12.46
N GLN A 56 -11.83 12.63 -13.72
CA GLN A 56 -12.28 11.30 -14.13
C GLN A 56 -11.39 10.21 -13.54
N SER A 57 -10.07 10.35 -13.66
CA SER A 57 -9.11 9.40 -13.08
C SER A 57 -9.30 9.24 -11.57
N ARG A 58 -9.64 10.31 -10.83
CA ARG A 58 -9.91 10.23 -9.38
C ARG A 58 -11.11 9.35 -9.07
N VAL A 59 -12.17 9.43 -9.88
CA VAL A 59 -13.38 8.61 -9.72
C VAL A 59 -13.05 7.14 -9.99
N GLU A 60 -12.30 6.87 -11.06
CA GLU A 60 -11.87 5.52 -11.43
C GLU A 60 -10.95 4.92 -10.37
N ILE A 61 -9.90 5.65 -9.91
CA ILE A 61 -8.99 5.22 -8.84
C ILE A 61 -9.79 4.85 -7.58
N LYS A 62 -10.73 5.71 -7.19
CA LYS A 62 -11.57 5.48 -6.01
C LYS A 62 -12.42 4.21 -6.16
N SER A 63 -13.02 4.00 -7.33
CA SER A 63 -13.84 2.83 -7.63
C SER A 63 -13.01 1.55 -7.63
N LEU A 64 -11.91 1.52 -8.38
CA LEU A 64 -11.06 0.34 -8.59
C LEU A 64 -10.32 -0.06 -7.31
N LEU A 65 -9.87 0.90 -6.50
CA LEU A 65 -9.22 0.63 -5.21
C LEU A 65 -10.22 0.47 -4.03
N ASN A 66 -11.53 0.51 -4.31
CA ASN A 66 -12.59 0.39 -3.31
C ASN A 66 -12.44 1.39 -2.14
N LEU A 67 -12.05 2.63 -2.45
CA LEU A 67 -11.81 3.68 -1.47
C LEU A 67 -13.14 4.31 -1.02
N ARG A 68 -13.41 4.23 0.28
CA ARG A 68 -14.56 4.91 0.89
C ARG A 68 -14.24 6.38 1.14
N ASN A 69 -15.27 7.22 1.15
CA ASN A 69 -15.14 8.59 1.62
C ASN A 69 -14.54 8.60 3.03
N PRO A 70 -13.64 9.55 3.34
CA PRO A 70 -13.01 9.58 4.66
C PRO A 70 -14.09 9.72 5.74
N CYS A 71 -14.12 8.76 6.67
CA CYS A 71 -14.79 8.94 7.94
C CYS A 71 -13.90 9.85 8.82
N ASP A 72 -14.47 10.77 9.58
CA ASP A 72 -13.76 11.84 10.33
C ASP A 72 -12.80 11.39 11.46
N ARG A 73 -12.42 10.11 11.49
CA ARG A 73 -11.56 9.50 12.53
C ARG A 73 -10.07 9.84 12.40
N LYS A 74 -9.74 11.03 11.89
CA LYS A 74 -8.39 11.45 11.45
C LYS A 74 -7.41 11.70 12.61
N ILE A 75 -7.88 12.20 13.75
CA ILE A 75 -7.01 12.76 14.80
C ILE A 75 -6.14 11.69 15.49
N LYS A 76 -6.72 10.55 15.91
CA LYS A 76 -5.96 9.51 16.65
C LYS A 76 -4.95 8.74 15.77
N SER A 77 -5.27 8.53 14.50
CA SER A 77 -4.39 7.82 13.56
C SER A 77 -3.13 8.62 13.23
N TYR A 78 -3.21 9.96 13.26
CA TYR A 78 -2.09 10.85 12.99
C TYR A 78 -1.03 10.77 14.10
N TYR A 79 -1.43 10.90 15.37
CA TYR A 79 -0.48 10.81 16.50
C TYR A 79 0.22 9.45 16.57
N ASN A 80 -0.52 8.36 16.41
CA ASN A 80 0.07 7.02 16.40
C ASN A 80 1.09 6.80 15.26
N TRP A 81 0.94 7.53 14.15
CA TRP A 81 1.90 7.52 13.06
C TRP A 81 3.15 8.33 13.40
N MET A 82 3.00 9.55 13.90
CA MET A 82 4.12 10.42 14.31
C MET A 82 4.99 9.77 15.40
N GLU A 83 4.37 9.04 16.33
CA GLU A 83 5.07 8.35 17.42
C GLU A 83 5.62 6.96 17.03
N GLY A 84 5.49 6.54 15.76
CA GLY A 84 5.99 5.23 15.29
C GLY A 84 5.32 4.00 15.92
N VAL A 85 4.21 4.19 16.64
CA VAL A 85 3.49 3.13 17.38
C VAL A 85 2.72 2.21 16.42
N SER A 86 2.41 2.69 15.22
CA SER A 86 1.65 1.96 14.22
C SER A 86 2.40 1.81 12.90
N LEU A 87 2.25 0.65 12.28
CA LEU A 87 2.75 0.36 10.95
C LEU A 87 1.93 1.12 9.89
N VAL A 88 2.64 1.80 8.99
CA VAL A 88 2.12 2.26 7.70
C VAL A 88 2.80 1.45 6.60
N MET A 89 2.01 0.98 5.64
CA MET A 89 2.51 0.22 4.52
C MET A 89 2.26 1.00 3.24
N CYS A 90 3.33 1.46 2.59
CA CYS A 90 3.25 2.02 1.25
C CYS A 90 3.32 0.87 0.24
N ALA A 91 2.41 0.82 -0.72
CA ALA A 91 2.32 -0.17 -1.77
C ALA A 91 2.53 0.54 -3.09
N THR A 92 3.72 0.39 -3.66
CA THR A 92 4.06 0.83 -5.01
C THR A 92 4.29 -0.45 -5.82
N LEU A 93 3.42 -0.75 -6.79
CA LEU A 93 3.69 -1.88 -7.70
C LEU A 93 4.56 -1.42 -8.89
N SER A 94 5.30 -0.33 -8.69
CA SER A 94 6.20 0.27 -9.66
C SER A 94 7.58 -0.39 -9.62
N PHE A 95 8.23 -0.47 -10.77
CA PHE A 95 9.54 -1.12 -10.93
C PHE A 95 10.60 -0.43 -10.05
N GLY A 96 11.38 -1.20 -9.30
CA GLY A 96 12.74 -0.81 -8.91
C GLY A 96 12.95 0.03 -7.64
N MET A 97 11.94 0.32 -6.81
CA MET A 97 12.18 0.96 -5.51
C MET A 97 12.28 -0.09 -4.41
N GLY A 98 13.52 -0.51 -4.14
CA GLY A 98 13.87 -1.62 -3.27
C GLY A 98 13.38 -1.49 -1.83
N ILE A 99 12.85 -2.59 -1.32
CA ILE A 99 12.79 -2.92 0.10
C ILE A 99 14.24 -3.04 0.61
N ASP A 100 14.56 -2.31 1.67
CA ASP A 100 15.72 -2.54 2.57
C ASP A 100 17.04 -2.88 1.84
N LYS A 101 17.64 -1.91 1.11
CA LYS A 101 19.02 -2.07 0.66
C LYS A 101 19.95 -1.94 1.87
N ARG A 102 20.59 -3.03 2.29
CA ARG A 102 21.76 -2.93 3.17
C ARG A 102 22.94 -2.40 2.34
N GLU A 103 23.77 -1.55 2.94
CA GLU A 103 25.06 -1.19 2.34
C GLU A 103 25.89 -2.46 2.10
N GLY A 104 26.12 -2.80 0.84
CA GLY A 104 27.00 -3.92 0.44
C GLY A 104 26.39 -4.99 -0.47
N ASP A 105 25.08 -4.99 -0.72
CA ASP A 105 24.45 -6.01 -1.57
C ASP A 105 24.65 -5.70 -3.06
N THR A 106 25.74 -6.22 -3.63
CA THR A 106 25.97 -6.30 -5.08
C THR A 106 25.13 -7.42 -5.68
N TYR A 107 24.23 -7.07 -6.60
CA TYR A 107 23.65 -7.94 -7.63
C TYR A 107 23.22 -9.35 -7.19
N ASP A 108 22.19 -9.39 -6.34
CA ASP A 108 21.10 -10.39 -6.44
C ASP A 108 19.91 -9.86 -5.61
N ALA A 109 19.39 -8.71 -6.03
CA ALA A 109 18.11 -8.23 -5.53
C ALA A 109 17.06 -9.25 -5.97
N GLY A 110 16.65 -10.12 -5.04
CA GLY A 110 15.62 -11.13 -5.26
C GLY A 110 14.45 -10.52 -6.01
N PHE A 111 14.40 -10.84 -7.30
CA PHE A 111 13.33 -10.48 -8.20
C PHE A 111 12.10 -11.21 -7.69
N PHE A 112 11.24 -10.53 -6.92
CA PHE A 112 9.93 -11.06 -6.61
C PHE A 112 9.18 -11.19 -7.94
N PRO A 113 8.84 -12.41 -8.39
CA PRO A 113 8.12 -12.57 -9.64
C PRO A 113 6.85 -11.72 -9.58
N GLU A 114 6.63 -10.96 -10.64
CA GLU A 114 5.56 -9.96 -10.82
C GLU A 114 4.18 -10.50 -10.40
N THR A 115 3.98 -11.81 -10.51
CA THR A 115 2.76 -12.54 -10.19
C THR A 115 2.40 -12.64 -8.70
N GLU A 116 3.32 -12.37 -7.75
CA GLU A 116 3.09 -12.64 -6.31
C GLU A 116 3.17 -11.45 -5.35
N ARG A 117 3.53 -10.24 -5.80
CA ARG A 117 3.74 -9.08 -4.91
C ARG A 117 2.59 -8.82 -3.93
N LEU A 118 1.33 -8.91 -4.36
CA LEU A 118 0.17 -8.76 -3.45
C LEU A 118 0.16 -9.87 -2.38
N LYS A 119 0.48 -11.11 -2.74
CA LYS A 119 0.55 -12.22 -1.77
C LYS A 119 1.63 -11.94 -0.73
N ASP A 120 2.74 -11.34 -1.13
CA ASP A 120 3.81 -10.94 -0.21
C ASP A 120 3.37 -9.83 0.75
N VAL A 121 2.67 -8.79 0.24
CA VAL A 121 2.03 -7.75 1.07
C VAL A 121 1.13 -8.39 2.13
N MET A 122 0.26 -9.29 1.67
CA MET A 122 -0.70 -10.00 2.51
C MET A 122 0.00 -10.88 3.54
N ASN A 123 1.08 -11.56 3.15
CA ASN A 123 1.87 -12.43 4.00
C ASN A 123 2.60 -11.63 5.08
N TYR A 124 3.21 -10.50 4.71
CA TYR A 124 3.88 -9.59 5.64
C TYR A 124 2.90 -9.06 6.69
N CYS A 125 1.73 -8.56 6.27
CA CYS A 125 0.70 -8.08 7.18
C CYS A 125 0.20 -9.15 8.17
N LYS A 126 0.26 -10.43 7.76
CA LYS A 126 -0.19 -11.58 8.54
C LYS A 126 0.89 -12.18 9.44
N ASN A 127 2.17 -12.07 9.10
CA ASN A 127 3.24 -12.79 9.78
C ASN A 127 4.23 -11.89 10.53
N THR A 128 4.23 -10.58 10.25
CA THR A 128 5.10 -9.66 10.98
C THR A 128 4.54 -9.36 12.37
N SER A 129 5.43 -9.35 13.36
CA SER A 129 5.16 -9.03 14.77
C SER A 129 5.89 -7.78 15.26
N SER A 130 6.77 -7.19 14.45
CA SER A 130 7.58 -6.02 14.78
C SER A 130 7.15 -4.78 13.97
N CYS A 131 7.40 -3.58 14.48
CA CYS A 131 7.01 -2.32 13.84
C CYS A 131 8.11 -1.86 12.88
N ARG A 132 7.83 -1.78 11.57
CA ARG A 132 8.74 -1.24 10.54
C ARG A 132 7.96 -0.70 9.36
N ILE A 133 8.00 0.60 9.09
CA ILE A 133 7.38 1.19 7.89
C ILE A 133 7.92 0.45 6.66
N THR A 134 7.03 -0.09 5.84
CA THR A 134 7.40 -0.89 4.67
C THR A 134 6.89 -0.18 3.42
N VAL A 135 7.80 0.14 2.51
CA VAL A 135 7.50 0.62 1.15
C VAL A 135 7.74 -0.58 0.24
N LEU A 136 6.66 -1.07 -0.38
CA LEU A 136 6.67 -2.19 -1.32
C LEU A 136 6.81 -1.69 -2.74
#